data_AF-A0A969TCV1-F1
#
_entry.id   AF-A0A969TCV1-F1
#
_cell.length_a   1.000
_cell.length_b   1.000
_cell.length_c   1.000
_cell.angle_alpha   90.00
_cell.angle_beta   90.00
_cell.angle_gamma   90.00
#
_symmetry.space_group_name_H-M   'P 1'
#
loop_
_entity.id
_entity.type
_entity.pdbx_description
1 polymer ?
#
loop_
_entity_poly.entity_id
_entity_poly.type
_entity_poly.pdbx_seq_one_letter_code
_entity_poly.pdbx_strand_id
1 'polypeptide(L)'
;MEDFNRDRRIPINQVLSSQYCRCLDTAKLLNLGAVQPYPMLNSIFEDRTTATQQNQEVRQQIFNHRNTSGVIVMVSHFANIGEISGISPQSGEAVVMRINQQGDLEVVGQIQD
;
A
#
# COMPACT_ATOMS: atom_id res chain seq x y z
N MET A 1 16.11 3.60 9.18
CA MET A 1 15.70 4.80 8.40
C MET A 1 16.80 5.53 7.61
N GLU A 2 17.85 4.88 7.08
CA GLU A 2 18.86 5.60 6.27
C GLU A 2 19.05 5.11 4.81
N ASP A 3 18.75 3.87 4.42
CA ASP A 3 19.42 3.34 3.20
C ASP A 3 18.58 2.94 1.98
N PHE A 4 17.24 3.10 1.94
CA PHE A 4 16.50 2.75 0.71
C PHE A 4 15.91 3.94 -0.07
N ASN A 5 15.76 5.12 0.53
CA ASN A 5 15.03 6.24 -0.09
C ASN A 5 15.79 7.57 -0.22
N ARG A 6 17.08 7.65 0.14
CA ARG A 6 17.86 8.89 -0.09
C ARG A 6 18.39 9.04 -1.51
N ASP A 7 18.71 7.93 -2.19
CA ASP A 7 19.45 7.99 -3.45
C ASP A 7 18.61 7.82 -4.73
N ARG A 8 17.36 7.35 -4.64
CA ARG A 8 16.54 7.10 -5.85
C ARG A 8 15.45 8.12 -6.15
N ARG A 9 15.22 9.12 -5.28
CA ARG A 9 14.20 10.20 -5.44
C ARG A 9 12.95 9.73 -6.20
N ILE A 10 12.35 8.62 -5.78
CA ILE A 10 11.18 8.07 -6.45
C ILE A 10 10.01 9.02 -6.19
N PRO A 11 9.38 9.61 -7.22
CA PRO A 11 8.27 10.53 -7.00
C PRO A 11 7.12 9.83 -6.29
N ILE A 12 6.57 10.46 -5.25
CA ILE A 12 5.34 10.00 -4.61
C ILE A 12 4.16 10.64 -5.34
N ASN A 13 3.31 9.81 -5.95
CA ASN A 13 2.15 10.27 -6.70
C ASN A 13 0.94 10.49 -5.78
N GLN A 14 0.68 9.54 -4.88
CA GLN A 14 -0.43 9.58 -3.94
C GLN A 14 -0.04 8.89 -2.63
N VAL A 15 -0.64 9.36 -1.54
CA VAL A 15 -0.61 8.70 -0.23
C VAL A 15 -2.06 8.36 0.15
N LEU A 16 -2.42 7.10 0.04
CA LEU A 16 -3.72 6.56 0.41
C LEU A 16 -3.63 5.88 1.77
N SER A 17 -4.66 6.02 2.61
CA SER A 17 -4.70 5.37 3.91
C SER A 17 -6.07 4.81 4.22
N SER A 18 -6.13 3.70 4.95
CA SER A 18 -7.31 3.34 5.74
C SER A 18 -7.78 4.53 6.57
N GLN A 19 -9.09 4.63 6.78
CA GLN A 19 -9.71 5.67 7.59
C GLN A 19 -9.49 5.49 9.09
N TYR A 20 -8.93 4.36 9.52
CA TYR A 20 -8.70 4.08 10.93
C TYR A 20 -7.56 4.97 11.44
N CYS A 21 -7.73 5.61 12.60
CA CYS A 21 -6.81 6.63 13.10
C CYS A 21 -5.34 6.17 13.09
N ARG A 22 -5.06 4.93 13.50
CA ARG A 22 -3.71 4.34 13.48
C ARG A 22 -3.04 4.40 12.10
N CYS A 23 -3.79 4.14 11.02
CA CYS A 23 -3.25 4.17 9.67
C CYS A 23 -3.07 5.61 9.18
N LEU A 24 -4.05 6.48 9.48
CA LEU A 24 -3.95 7.91 9.15
C LEU A 24 -2.75 8.56 9.83
N ASP A 25 -2.50 8.23 11.10
CA ASP A 25 -1.40 8.79 11.86
C ASP A 25 -0.05 8.27 11.33
N THR A 26 0.07 6.97 11.04
CA THR A 26 1.25 6.42 10.35
C THR A 26 1.47 7.11 9.00
N ALA A 27 0.45 7.25 8.16
CA ALA A 27 0.57 7.88 6.85
C ALA A 27 1.04 9.34 6.93
N LYS A 28 0.59 10.09 7.95
CA LYS A 28 1.05 11.46 8.22
C LYS A 28 2.51 11.48 8.68
N LEU A 29 2.88 10.56 9.58
CA LEU A 29 4.25 10.46 10.13
C LEU A 29 5.29 10.12 9.07
N LEU A 30 4.91 9.40 8.00
CA LEU A 30 5.78 9.15 6.85
C LEU A 30 6.19 10.44 6.11
N ASN A 31 5.42 11.52 6.24
CA ASN A 31 5.69 12.84 5.64
C ASN A 31 5.95 12.80 4.11
N LEU A 32 5.14 12.00 3.40
CA LEU A 32 5.29 11.76 1.95
C LEU A 32 4.32 12.57 1.07
N GLY A 33 3.53 13.47 1.66
CA GLY A 33 2.54 14.28 0.96
C GLY A 33 1.18 14.29 1.67
N ALA A 34 0.17 14.83 0.99
CA ALA A 34 -1.19 14.88 1.51
C ALA A 34 -1.80 13.47 1.60
N VAL A 35 -2.24 13.08 2.80
CA VAL A 35 -2.89 11.79 3.04
C VAL A 35 -4.35 11.85 2.59
N GLN A 36 -4.73 10.95 1.70
CA GLN A 36 -6.10 10.79 1.22
C GLN A 36 -6.72 9.54 1.89
N PRO A 37 -7.78 9.71 2.71
CA PRO A 37 -8.51 8.57 3.25
C PRO A 37 -9.16 7.76 2.12
N TYR A 38 -8.95 6.45 2.13
CA TYR A 38 -9.44 5.52 1.11
C TYR A 38 -10.11 4.33 1.80
N PRO A 39 -11.46 4.26 1.84
CA PRO A 39 -12.21 3.26 2.60
C PRO A 39 -11.89 1.80 2.22
N MET A 40 -11.43 1.56 0.98
CA MET A 40 -11.07 0.23 0.51
C MET A 40 -9.79 -0.33 1.16
N LEU A 41 -9.07 0.50 1.94
CA LEU A 41 -7.96 0.06 2.77
C LEU A 41 -8.36 -0.23 4.22
N ASN A 42 -9.63 -0.10 4.58
CA ASN A 42 -10.12 -0.44 5.93
C ASN A 42 -9.93 -1.93 6.24
N SER A 43 -9.91 -2.25 7.54
CA SER A 43 -9.54 -3.60 7.97
C SER A 43 -10.60 -4.63 7.54
N ILE A 44 -10.17 -5.64 6.78
CA ILE A 44 -11.00 -6.81 6.45
C ILE A 44 -11.10 -7.82 7.60
N PHE A 45 -10.35 -7.62 8.68
CA PHE A 45 -10.32 -8.56 9.80
C PHE A 45 -11.64 -8.54 10.58
N GLU A 46 -12.22 -7.36 10.76
CA GLU A 46 -13.47 -7.15 11.49
C GLU A 46 -14.69 -7.62 10.67
N ASP A 47 -14.65 -7.42 9.35
CA ASP A 47 -15.70 -7.86 8.42
C ASP A 47 -15.10 -8.42 7.13
N ARG A 48 -14.93 -9.75 7.10
CA ARG A 48 -14.41 -10.47 5.93
C ARG A 48 -15.35 -10.44 4.72
N THR A 49 -16.63 -10.10 4.88
CA THR A 49 -17.56 -10.02 3.75
C THR A 49 -17.18 -8.90 2.78
N THR A 50 -16.48 -7.88 3.27
CA THR A 50 -15.96 -6.76 2.46
C THR A 50 -14.69 -7.08 1.69
N ALA A 51 -13.98 -8.15 2.04
CA ALA A 51 -12.62 -8.43 1.54
C ALA A 51 -12.55 -8.54 0.02
N THR A 52 -13.51 -9.25 -0.61
CA THR A 52 -13.55 -9.41 -2.07
C THR A 52 -13.63 -8.07 -2.79
N GLN A 53 -14.56 -7.21 -2.38
CA GLN A 53 -14.76 -5.90 -3.01
C GLN A 53 -13.56 -4.99 -2.76
N GLN A 54 -13.09 -4.91 -1.51
CA GLN A 54 -11.95 -4.06 -1.14
C GLN A 54 -10.67 -4.47 -1.89
N ASN A 55 -10.39 -5.77 -1.99
CA ASN A 55 -9.23 -6.27 -2.70
C ASN A 55 -9.32 -6.03 -4.21
N GLN A 56 -10.51 -6.15 -4.81
CA GLN A 56 -10.73 -5.83 -6.22
C GLN A 56 -10.46 -4.35 -6.49
N GLU A 57 -10.99 -3.44 -5.67
CA GLU A 57 -10.78 -2.00 -5.81
C GLU A 57 -9.32 -1.60 -5.61
N VAL A 58 -8.65 -2.16 -4.59
CA VAL A 58 -7.21 -1.89 -4.37
C VAL A 58 -6.37 -2.41 -5.54
N ARG A 59 -6.65 -3.62 -6.05
CA ARG A 59 -5.97 -4.15 -7.25
C ARG A 59 -6.21 -3.28 -8.47
N GLN A 60 -7.44 -2.80 -8.66
CA GLN A 60 -7.78 -1.89 -9.76
C GLN A 60 -7.04 -0.55 -9.63
N GLN A 61 -6.90 0.00 -8.42
CA GLN A 61 -6.12 1.22 -8.18
C GLN A 61 -4.64 1.03 -8.52
N ILE A 62 -4.05 -0.09 -8.12
CA ILE A 62 -2.66 -0.44 -8.48
C ILE A 62 -2.53 -0.62 -10.00
N PHE A 63 -3.51 -1.30 -10.63
CA PHE A 63 -3.55 -1.49 -12.06
C PHE A 63 -3.63 -0.17 -12.81
N ASN A 64 -4.50 0.75 -12.41
CA ASN A 64 -4.64 2.07 -13.02
C ASN A 64 -3.34 2.89 -12.93
N HIS A 65 -2.55 2.71 -11.87
CA HIS A 65 -1.27 3.39 -11.68
C HIS A 65 -0.10 2.81 -12.50
N ARG A 66 -0.22 1.59 -13.06
CA ARG A 66 0.91 0.83 -13.63
C ARG A 66 1.78 1.56 -14.67
N ASN A 67 1.23 2.54 -15.40
CA ASN A 67 1.93 3.32 -16.42
C ASN A 67 2.23 4.77 -15.99
N THR A 68 2.03 5.08 -14.72
CA THR A 68 2.30 6.40 -14.14
C THR A 68 3.65 6.39 -13.46
N SER A 69 4.47 7.42 -13.72
CA SER A 69 5.77 7.57 -13.04
C SER A 69 5.60 7.78 -11.53
N GLY A 70 6.51 7.22 -10.75
CA GLY A 70 6.47 7.27 -9.30
C GLY A 70 5.62 6.16 -8.67
N VAL A 71 5.39 6.28 -7.37
CA VAL A 71 4.68 5.27 -6.57
C VAL A 71 3.44 5.84 -5.90
N ILE A 72 2.45 4.97 -5.69
CA ILE A 72 1.38 5.20 -4.72
C ILE A 72 1.76 4.50 -3.41
N VAL A 73 1.66 5.22 -2.30
CA VAL A 73 1.88 4.68 -0.96
C VAL A 73 0.51 4.37 -0.38
N MET A 74 0.30 3.12 0.04
CA MET A 74 -0.96 2.68 0.64
C MET A 74 -0.72 2.19 2.07
N VAL A 75 -1.37 2.82 3.05
CA VAL A 75 -1.27 2.43 4.47
C VAL A 75 -2.54 1.69 4.89
N SER A 76 -2.40 0.43 5.29
CA SER A 76 -3.51 -0.46 5.66
C SER A 76 -3.13 -1.34 6.85
N HIS A 77 -3.71 -2.53 6.96
CA HIS A 77 -3.60 -3.45 8.09
C HIS A 77 -2.91 -4.75 7.68
N PHE A 78 -2.41 -5.49 8.67
CA PHE A 78 -1.74 -6.78 8.48
C PHE A 78 -2.53 -7.76 7.59
N ALA A 79 -3.82 -7.95 7.89
CA ALA A 79 -4.69 -8.86 7.13
C ALA A 79 -4.85 -8.44 5.66
N ASN A 80 -5.04 -7.15 5.40
CA ASN A 80 -5.18 -6.60 4.05
C ASN A 80 -3.89 -6.79 3.24
N ILE A 81 -2.74 -6.45 3.83
CA ILE A 81 -1.44 -6.60 3.16
C ILE A 81 -1.20 -8.07 2.85
N GLY A 82 -1.47 -8.97 3.81
CA GLY A 82 -1.33 -10.41 3.62
C GLY A 82 -2.21 -10.96 2.50
N GLU A 83 -3.47 -10.55 2.43
CA GLU A 83 -4.38 -11.05 1.40
C GLU A 83 -4.04 -10.55 -0.01
N ILE A 84 -3.53 -9.31 -0.13
CA ILE A 84 -3.17 -8.74 -1.43
C ILE A 84 -1.81 -9.24 -1.92
N SER A 85 -0.81 -9.29 -1.03
CA SER A 85 0.58 -9.58 -1.38
C SER A 85 1.00 -11.03 -1.19
N GLY A 86 0.27 -11.81 -0.40
CA GLY A 86 0.70 -13.14 0.05
C GLY A 86 1.83 -13.13 1.08
N ILE A 87 2.24 -11.95 1.58
CA ILE A 87 3.33 -11.77 2.53
C ILE A 87 2.78 -11.42 3.92
N SER A 88 3.39 -11.94 4.98
CA SER A 88 3.11 -11.55 6.37
C SER A 88 4.14 -10.53 6.86
N PRO A 89 3.92 -9.22 6.68
CA PRO A 89 4.89 -8.20 7.08
C PRO A 89 5.02 -8.10 8.60
N GLN A 90 6.23 -7.85 9.08
CA GLN A 90 6.50 -7.45 10.45
C GLN A 90 6.12 -5.97 10.67
N SER A 91 6.09 -5.55 11.94
CA SER A 91 5.89 -4.14 12.27
C SER A 91 7.04 -3.30 11.70
N GLY A 92 6.70 -2.19 11.04
CA GLY A 92 7.67 -1.31 10.37
C GLY A 92 8.05 -1.74 8.96
N GLU A 93 7.62 -2.92 8.49
CA GLU A 93 7.90 -3.38 7.14
C GLU A 93 6.89 -2.83 6.12
N ALA A 94 7.37 -2.58 4.91
CA ALA A 94 6.55 -2.28 3.75
C ALA A 94 6.77 -3.30 2.63
N VAL A 95 5.70 -3.66 1.92
CA VAL A 95 5.77 -4.55 0.75
C VAL A 95 5.68 -3.70 -0.52
N VAL A 96 6.62 -3.89 -1.43
CA VAL A 96 6.63 -3.21 -2.73
C VAL A 96 6.06 -4.13 -3.78
N MET A 97 5.05 -3.65 -4.50
CA MET A 97 4.34 -4.41 -5.54
C MET A 97 4.28 -3.64 -6.84
N ARG A 98 4.13 -4.36 -7.96
CA ARG A 98 3.88 -3.78 -9.28
C ARG A 98 2.97 -4.67 -10.11
N ILE A 99 2.41 -4.12 -11.17
CA ILE A 99 1.80 -4.92 -12.23
C ILE A 99 2.89 -5.33 -13.23
N ASN A 100 2.99 -6.62 -13.53
CA ASN A 100 3.93 -7.16 -14.51
C ASN A 100 3.39 -7.00 -15.95
N GLN A 101 4.14 -7.49 -16.94
CA GLN A 101 3.74 -7.36 -18.36
C GLN A 101 2.49 -8.18 -18.73
N GLN A 102 2.18 -9.20 -17.93
CA GLN A 102 1.03 -10.09 -18.10
C GLN A 102 -0.24 -9.51 -17.47
N GLY A 103 -0.12 -8.42 -16.70
CA GLY A 103 -1.24 -7.79 -15.99
C GLY A 103 -1.43 -8.29 -14.56
N ASP A 104 -0.54 -9.15 -14.06
CA ASP A 104 -0.62 -9.70 -12.72
C ASP A 104 0.08 -8.80 -11.69
N LEU A 105 -0.47 -8.76 -10.48
CA LEU A 105 0.15 -8.10 -9.34
C LEU A 105 1.27 -8.99 -8.76
N GLU A 106 2.50 -8.50 -8.75
CA GLU A 106 3.67 -9.20 -8.23
C GLU A 106 4.34 -8.40 -7.09
N VAL A 107 4.87 -9.11 -6.09
CA VAL A 107 5.75 -8.54 -5.07
C VAL A 107 7.17 -8.45 -5.62
N VAL A 108 7.78 -7.27 -5.55
CA VAL A 108 9.15 -7.01 -6.04
C VAL A 108 10.16 -6.71 -4.94
N GLY A 109 9.70 -6.59 -3.71
CA GLY A 109 10.58 -6.40 -2.57
C GLY A 109 9.83 -6.15 -1.26
N GLN A 110 10.60 -6.16 -0.18
CA GLN A 110 10.18 -5.71 1.13
C GLN A 110 11.18 -4.66 1.61
N ILE A 111 10.69 -3.65 2.31
CA ILE A 111 11.50 -2.61 2.94
C ILE A 111 11.40 -2.83 4.45
N GLN A 112 12.56 -2.97 5.08
CA GLN A 112 12.71 -2.99 6.54
C GLN A 112 13.36 -1.66 6.95
N ASP A 113 12.97 -1.15 8.12
CA ASP A 113 13.51 0.10 8.68
C ASP A 113 14.84 -0.11 9.44
#